data_AF-A0A4Y2BX62-F1
#
_entry.id   AF-A0A4Y2BX62-F1
#
_cell.length_a   1.000
_cell.length_b   1.000
_cell.length_c   1.000
_cell.angle_alpha   90.00
_cell.angle_beta   90.00
_cell.angle_gamma   90.00
#
_symmetry.space_group_name_H-M   'P 1'
#
loop_
_entity.id
_entity.type
_entity.pdbx_description
1 polymer ?
#
loop_
_entity_poly.entity_id
_entity_poly.type
_entity_poly.pdbx_seq_one_letter_code
_entity_poly.pdbx_strand_id
1 'polypeptide(L)'
;MAKSPTKGTQRLSAQVGIIQNNVMPTLRANKLHPYKLQMLQHLAESDPDRSVEFCEWTLNVRQDVSGQNCLVIGRLSLSVDKERDMRNISCNGSVL
;
A
#
# COMPACT_ATOMS: atom_id res chain seq x y z
N MET A 1 9.48 -14.07 -23.30
CA MET A 1 10.47 -13.32 -22.49
C MET A 1 9.75 -12.59 -21.38
N ALA A 2 10.00 -12.92 -20.11
CA ALA A 2 9.40 -12.21 -18.98
C ALA A 2 9.93 -10.77 -18.92
N LYS A 3 9.04 -9.77 -18.90
CA LYS A 3 9.38 -8.35 -18.75
C LYS A 3 9.74 -8.10 -17.29
N SER A 4 11.02 -8.06 -16.95
CA SER A 4 11.45 -7.74 -15.59
C SER A 4 11.48 -6.22 -15.36
N PRO A 5 10.69 -5.70 -14.41
CA PRO A 5 10.62 -4.25 -14.14
C PRO A 5 11.93 -3.70 -13.55
N THR A 6 12.80 -4.57 -13.04
CA THR A 6 14.10 -4.22 -12.47
C THR A 6 15.23 -4.11 -13.50
N LYS A 7 14.95 -4.32 -14.79
CA LYS A 7 15.99 -4.33 -15.81
C LYS A 7 16.50 -2.92 -16.10
N GLY A 8 17.81 -2.72 -15.92
CA GLY A 8 18.47 -1.43 -16.19
C GLY A 8 18.44 -1.02 -17.67
N THR A 9 18.52 0.29 -17.92
CA THR A 9 18.42 0.90 -19.26
C THR A 9 19.50 0.42 -20.22
N GLN A 10 20.72 0.15 -19.75
CA GLN A 10 21.80 -0.40 -20.58
C GLN A 10 21.46 -1.80 -21.11
N ARG A 11 20.94 -2.69 -20.24
CA ARG A 11 20.56 -4.05 -20.64
C ARG A 11 19.33 -4.05 -21.54
N LEU A 12 18.42 -3.10 -21.34
CA LEU A 12 17.27 -2.88 -22.24
C LEU A 12 17.72 -2.38 -23.61
N SER A 13 18.65 -1.43 -23.64
CA SER A 13 19.28 -0.91 -24.86
C SER A 13 19.92 -2.03 -25.68
N ALA A 14 20.77 -2.84 -25.06
CA ALA A 14 21.41 -3.99 -25.72
C ALA A 14 20.40 -5.05 -26.20
N GLN A 15 19.32 -5.28 -25.45
CA GLN A 15 18.30 -6.27 -25.82
C GLN A 15 17.45 -5.82 -27.02
N VAL A 16 17.11 -4.54 -27.09
CA VAL A 16 16.17 -3.99 -28.09
C VAL A 16 16.90 -3.34 -29.27
N GLY A 17 18.22 -3.15 -29.17
CA GLY A 17 19.03 -2.55 -30.24
C GLY A 17 18.84 -1.03 -30.36
N ILE A 18 18.43 -0.36 -29.29
CA ILE A 18 18.28 1.10 -29.27
C ILE A 18 19.45 1.76 -28.54
N ILE A 19 19.85 2.96 -28.96
CA ILE A 19 20.86 3.75 -28.25
C ILE A 19 20.38 4.01 -26.81
N GLN A 20 21.26 3.82 -25.82
CA GLN A 20 20.91 3.91 -24.39
C GLN A 20 20.20 5.22 -24.02
N ASN A 21 20.62 6.35 -24.60
CA ASN A 21 20.01 7.67 -24.36
C ASN A 21 18.55 7.76 -24.83
N ASN A 22 18.15 6.92 -25.80
CA ASN A 22 16.79 6.88 -26.34
C ASN A 22 15.85 5.97 -25.54
N VAL A 23 16.37 5.17 -24.59
CA VAL A 23 15.56 4.25 -23.78
C VAL A 23 14.52 5.03 -22.96
N MET A 24 14.92 6.05 -22.21
CA MET A 24 13.99 6.80 -21.34
C MET A 24 12.97 7.65 -22.10
N PRO A 25 13.33 8.40 -23.16
CA PRO A 25 12.35 9.06 -24.04
C PRO A 25 11.33 8.08 -24.63
N THR A 26 11.78 6.92 -25.11
CA THR A 26 10.90 5.89 -25.68
C THR A 26 9.94 5.31 -24.63
N LEU A 27 10.43 5.02 -23.43
CA LEU A 27 9.59 4.55 -22.33
C LEU A 27 8.50 5.58 -21.97
N ARG A 28 8.86 6.87 -21.87
CA ARG A 28 7.91 7.95 -21.61
C ARG A 28 6.86 8.11 -22.71
N ALA A 29 7.27 8.06 -23.99
CA ALA A 29 6.36 8.14 -25.12
C ALA A 29 5.30 7.02 -25.11
N ASN A 30 5.69 5.84 -24.61
CA ASN A 30 4.81 4.68 -24.49
C ASN A 30 4.08 4.60 -23.13
N LYS A 31 4.17 5.63 -22.28
CA LYS A 31 3.60 5.65 -20.91
C LYS A 31 4.07 4.46 -20.04
N LEU A 32 5.29 3.98 -20.31
CA LEU A 32 5.93 2.93 -19.52
C LEU A 32 6.80 3.58 -18.45
N HIS A 33 6.42 3.37 -17.19
CA HIS A 33 7.17 3.84 -16.04
C HIS A 33 8.00 2.68 -15.47
N PRO A 34 9.34 2.71 -15.60
CA PRO A 34 10.17 1.69 -14.96
C PRO A 34 10.08 1.85 -13.44
N TYR A 35 9.28 1.01 -12.79
CA TYR A 35 9.17 0.99 -11.33
C TYR A 35 10.40 0.34 -10.72
N LYS A 36 10.97 1.00 -9.71
CA LYS A 36 11.94 0.36 -8.83
C LYS A 36 11.16 -0.48 -7.82
N LEU A 37 10.94 -1.76 -8.15
CA LEU A 37 10.41 -2.69 -7.16
C LEU A 37 11.39 -2.76 -5.98
N GLN A 38 10.91 -2.39 -4.79
CA GLN A 38 11.63 -2.55 -3.54
C GLN A 38 10.88 -3.56 -2.68
N MET A 39 11.60 -4.56 -2.18
CA MET A 39 11.04 -5.46 -1.17
C MET A 39 11.01 -4.70 0.16
N LEU A 40 9.82 -4.27 0.58
CA LEU A 40 9.64 -3.52 1.83
C LEU A 40 9.50 -4.46 3.03
N GLN A 41 8.74 -5.55 2.85
CA GLN A 41 8.52 -6.57 3.86
C GLN A 41 8.47 -7.94 3.18
N HIS A 42 9.12 -8.93 3.80
CA HIS A 42 8.95 -10.32 3.42
C HIS A 42 7.77 -10.89 4.18
N LEU A 43 6.79 -11.44 3.46
CA LEU A 43 5.64 -12.10 4.06
C LEU A 43 6.00 -13.55 4.41
N ALA A 44 5.72 -13.96 5.63
CA ALA A 44 5.71 -15.36 6.02
C ALA A 44 4.53 -16.09 5.35
N GLU A 45 4.63 -17.42 5.23
CA GLU A 45 3.62 -18.25 4.59
C GLU A 45 2.22 -18.09 5.21
N SER A 46 2.14 -17.80 6.51
CA SER A 46 0.89 -17.60 7.25
C SER A 46 0.34 -16.16 7.23
N ASP A 47 1.09 -15.18 6.73
CA ASP A 47 0.65 -13.78 6.73
C ASP A 47 -0.61 -13.51 5.89
N PRO A 48 -0.83 -14.16 4.73
CA PRO A 48 -2.08 -14.01 3.99
C PRO A 48 -3.31 -14.41 4.82
N ASP A 49 -3.25 -15.57 5.48
CA ASP A 49 -4.37 -16.08 6.29
C ASP A 49 -4.64 -15.15 7.48
N ARG A 50 -3.58 -14.73 8.18
CA ARG A 50 -3.69 -13.76 9.30
C ARG A 50 -4.25 -12.41 8.84
N SER A 51 -3.91 -11.97 7.63
CA SER A 51 -4.44 -10.72 7.07
C SER A 51 -5.95 -10.83 6.80
N VAL A 52 -6.41 -11.99 6.33
CA VAL A 52 -7.84 -12.27 6.13
C VAL A 52 -8.58 -12.29 7.47
N GLU A 53 -8.07 -13.05 8.45
CA GLU A 53 -8.65 -13.12 9.80
C GLU A 53 -8.79 -11.73 10.44
N PHE A 54 -7.75 -10.90 10.32
CA PHE A 54 -7.79 -9.53 10.83
C PHE A 54 -8.85 -8.67 10.11
N CYS A 55 -8.98 -8.79 8.79
CA CYS A 55 -9.99 -8.06 8.02
C CYS A 55 -11.41 -8.49 8.43
N GLU A 56 -11.65 -9.79 8.55
CA GLU A 56 -12.94 -10.34 8.98
C GLU A 56 -13.30 -9.90 10.39
N TRP A 57 -12.34 -9.98 11.32
CA TRP A 57 -12.52 -9.46 12.68
C TRP A 57 -12.88 -7.97 12.67
N THR A 58 -12.15 -7.16 11.88
CA THR A 58 -12.40 -5.70 11.81
C THR A 58 -13.77 -5.39 11.22
N LEU A 59 -14.21 -6.15 10.22
CA LEU A 59 -15.54 -6.00 9.62
C LEU A 59 -16.65 -6.38 10.61
N ASN A 60 -16.45 -7.44 11.39
CA ASN A 60 -17.41 -7.88 12.40
C ASN A 60 -17.52 -6.86 13.55
N VAL A 61 -16.39 -6.36 14.06
CA VAL A 61 -16.37 -5.32 15.11
C VAL A 61 -17.03 -4.02 14.64
N ARG A 62 -16.92 -3.67 13.35
CA ARG A 62 -17.57 -2.48 12.78
C ARG A 62 -19.10 -2.57 12.75
N GLN A 63 -19.66 -3.78 12.70
CA GLN A 63 -21.11 -3.96 12.59
C GLN A 63 -21.83 -3.57 13.90
N ASP A 64 -21.12 -3.62 15.04
CA ASP A 64 -21.63 -3.23 16.37
C ASP A 64 -21.58 -1.71 16.64
N VAL A 65 -20.91 -0.92 15.79
CA VAL A 65 -20.74 0.54 15.98
C VAL A 65 -21.28 1.28 14.75
N SER A 66 -22.61 1.31 14.62
CA SER A 66 -23.30 2.07 13.57
C SER A 66 -23.07 3.58 13.75
N GLY A 67 -22.00 4.12 13.17
CA GLY A 67 -21.81 5.58 13.10
C GLY A 67 -20.36 6.10 13.08
N GLN A 68 -19.38 5.34 13.55
CA GLN A 68 -17.99 5.80 13.61
C GLN A 68 -17.14 5.26 12.45
N ASN A 69 -16.37 6.15 11.81
CA ASN A 69 -15.23 5.74 10.99
C ASN A 69 -14.12 5.26 11.93
N CYS A 70 -14.03 3.96 12.18
CA CYS A 70 -12.88 3.41 12.91
C CYS A 70 -11.61 3.57 12.08
N LEU A 71 -10.66 4.35 12.58
CA LEU A 71 -9.27 4.36 12.14
C LEU A 71 -8.51 3.41 13.06
N VAL A 72 -8.11 2.25 12.54
CA VAL A 72 -7.24 1.32 13.27
C VAL A 72 -5.81 1.71 12.95
N ILE A 73 -5.12 2.35 13.92
CA ILE A 73 -3.69 2.64 13.81
C ILE A 73 -2.97 1.70 14.78
N GLY A 74 -2.47 0.59 14.25
CA GLY A 74 -1.76 -0.41 15.05
C GLY A 74 -2.65 -1.05 16.12
N ARG A 75 -2.25 -0.97 17.41
CA ARG A 75 -3.03 -1.51 18.54
C ARG A 75 -4.05 -0.52 19.13
N LEU A 76 -4.21 0.66 18.53
CA LEU A 76 -5.18 1.67 18.97
C LEU A 76 -6.37 1.73 18.01
N SER A 77 -7.57 1.56 18.54
CA SER A 77 -8.81 1.94 17.87
C SER A 77 -9.12 3.41 18.19
N LEU A 78 -9.11 4.26 17.16
CA LEU A 78 -9.57 5.64 17.26
C LEU A 78 -11.01 5.72 16.73
N SER A 79 -11.92 6.14 17.61
CA SER A 79 -13.30 6.46 17.27
C SER A 79 -13.35 7.87 16.69
N VAL A 80 -13.71 8.02 15.41
CA VAL A 80 -13.99 9.33 14.82
C VAL A 80 -15.51 9.52 14.84
N ASP A 81 -16.00 10.30 15.82
CA ASP A 81 -17.39 10.75 15.86
C ASP A 81 -17.71 11.61 14.65
N LYS A 82 -18.83 11.31 13.97
CA LYS A 82 -19.20 11.95 12.70
C LYS A 82 -19.60 13.42 12.80
N GLU A 83 -19.56 14.02 13.99
CA GLU A 83 -20.14 15.32 14.25
C GLU A 83 -19.34 16.10 15.30
N ARG A 84 -18.20 16.65 14.87
CA ARG A 84 -17.77 18.02 15.22
C ARG A 84 -16.50 18.42 14.49
N ASP A 85 -16.53 19.66 14.02
CA ASP A 85 -15.46 20.50 13.47
C ASP A 85 -14.03 20.03 13.82
N MET A 86 -13.14 19.99 12.83
CA MET A 86 -11.76 19.42 12.82
C MET A 86 -10.79 19.91 13.92
N ARG A 87 -11.26 20.61 14.94
CA ARG A 87 -10.44 21.32 15.94
C ARG A 87 -10.33 20.66 17.31
N ASN A 88 -11.07 19.59 17.61
CA ASN A 88 -10.96 18.92 18.92
C ASN A 88 -10.99 17.40 18.80
N ILE A 89 -9.82 16.80 18.53
CA ILE A 89 -9.60 15.37 18.78
C ILE A 89 -9.38 15.22 20.30
N SER A 90 -10.37 14.67 21.01
CA SER A 90 -10.22 14.30 22.41
C SER A 90 -9.83 12.82 22.50
N CYS A 91 -8.61 12.55 22.94
CA CYS A 91 -8.13 11.20 23.21
C CYS A 91 -8.57 10.79 24.62
N ASN A 92 -9.65 10.03 24.76
CA ASN A 92 -9.95 9.34 26.02
C ASN A 92 -9.40 7.92 25.93
N GLY A 93 -8.24 7.69 26.55
CA GLY A 93 -7.68 6.36 26.71
C GLY A 93 -8.27 5.69 27.96
N SER A 94 -8.85 4.50 27.79
CA SER A 94 -9.05 3.56 28.90
C SER A 94 -8.04 2.43 28.72
N VAL A 95 -7.02 2.42 29.58
CA VAL A 95 -6.07 1.31 29.69
C VAL A 95 -6.74 0.24 30.54
N LEU A 96 -6.93 -0.95 29.98
CA LEU A 96 -7.10 -2.20 30.73
C LEU A 96 -6.01 -3.17 30.27
#